data_AF-A0A7C7Q6X4-F1
#
_entry.id   AF-A0A7C7Q6X4-F1
#
_cell.length_a   1.000
_cell.length_b   1.000
_cell.length_c   1.000
_cell.angle_alpha   90.00
_cell.angle_beta   90.00
_cell.angle_gamma   90.00
#
_symmetry.space_group_name_H-M   'P 1'
#
loop_
_entity.id
_entity.type
_entity.pdbx_description
1 polymer ?
#
loop_
_entity_poly.entity_id
_entity_poly.type
_entity_poly.pdbx_seq_one_letter_code
_entity_poly.pdbx_strand_id
1 'polypeptide(L)'
;MVGVVHAGSAIDAIQRLILGGRVELGQLPSTVDTVIHIEAGRVSRVAALSLKVKLPTGMGGNQRDLARPVVEIREFESGTLEYEIFSFGGEKIIVPVRSSRAISYGGRQEYPRGRSGEAVPISISYSKKKVTIYAGRKYAKTRVEIFADDTYLFTTVIGRSGESSIRIKTRQGSSLVDALEAGATITARIA
;
A
#
# COMPACT_ATOMS: atom_id res chain seq x y z
N MET A 1 -11.92 -2.06 -24.17
CA MET A 1 -10.48 -2.00 -24.51
C MET A 1 -9.76 -3.05 -23.67
N VAL A 2 -8.75 -3.74 -24.20
CA VAL A 2 -7.98 -4.72 -23.43
C VAL A 2 -6.52 -4.28 -23.46
N GLY A 3 -5.96 -4.03 -22.27
CA GLY A 3 -4.54 -3.68 -22.08
C GLY A 3 -3.84 -4.76 -21.27
N VAL A 4 -2.59 -5.05 -21.61
CA VAL A 4 -1.77 -6.02 -20.90
C VAL A 4 -0.68 -5.28 -20.14
N VAL A 5 -0.58 -5.53 -18.83
CA VAL A 5 0.43 -4.94 -17.95
C VAL A 5 1.11 -6.06 -17.18
N HIS A 6 2.43 -6.13 -17.25
CA HIS A 6 3.20 -7.00 -16.36
C HIS A 6 3.19 -6.41 -14.96
N ALA A 7 2.55 -7.10 -14.01
CA ALA A 7 2.45 -6.65 -12.62
C ALA A 7 2.36 -7.87 -11.69
N GLY A 8 2.94 -7.76 -10.50
CA GLY A 8 2.91 -8.84 -9.49
C GLY A 8 1.54 -9.00 -8.82
N SER A 9 0.64 -8.03 -9.00
CA SER A 9 -0.74 -8.09 -8.50
C SER A 9 -1.64 -7.11 -9.26
N ALA A 10 -2.96 -7.25 -9.08
CA ALA A 10 -3.93 -6.30 -9.64
C ALA A 10 -3.71 -4.86 -9.15
N ILE A 11 -3.34 -4.67 -7.88
CA ILE A 11 -3.12 -3.33 -7.32
C ILE A 11 -1.85 -2.68 -7.87
N ASP A 12 -0.78 -3.46 -8.13
CA ASP A 12 0.44 -2.96 -8.78
C ASP A 12 0.14 -2.45 -10.21
N ALA A 13 -0.67 -3.19 -10.97
CA ALA A 13 -1.10 -2.75 -12.30
C ALA A 13 -1.86 -1.40 -12.25
N ILE A 14 -2.77 -1.25 -11.29
CA ILE A 14 -3.52 0.00 -11.07
C ILE A 14 -2.60 1.15 -10.63
N GLN A 15 -1.66 0.87 -9.72
CA GLN A 15 -0.67 1.83 -9.26
C GLN A 15 0.15 2.41 -10.40
N ARG A 16 0.60 1.58 -11.35
CA ARG A 16 1.37 2.04 -12.51
C ARG A 16 0.59 3.02 -13.40
N LEU A 17 -0.72 2.83 -13.54
CA LEU A 17 -1.59 3.73 -14.31
C LEU A 17 -1.75 5.10 -13.65
N ILE A 18 -1.90 5.13 -12.32
CA ILE A 18 -2.14 6.36 -11.56
C ILE A 18 -0.81 7.10 -11.28
N LEU A 19 0.23 6.38 -10.86
CA LEU A 19 1.51 6.95 -10.41
C LEU A 19 2.40 7.38 -11.58
N GLY A 20 2.19 6.83 -12.78
CA GLY A 20 2.83 7.28 -14.01
C GLY A 20 2.27 8.61 -14.57
N GLY A 21 1.30 9.23 -13.89
CA GLY A 21 0.68 10.50 -14.31
C GLY A 21 -0.17 10.40 -15.57
N ARG A 22 -0.50 9.18 -16.02
CA ARG A 22 -1.25 8.96 -17.27
C ARG A 22 -2.75 9.15 -17.09
N VAL A 23 -3.26 8.88 -15.88
CA VAL A 23 -4.69 8.88 -15.59
C VAL A 23 -4.93 9.56 -14.26
N GLU A 24 -5.84 10.54 -14.25
CA GLU A 24 -6.30 11.16 -13.02
C GLU A 24 -7.20 10.21 -12.22
N LEU A 25 -7.18 10.32 -10.90
CA LEU A 25 -7.97 9.45 -10.02
C LEU A 25 -9.46 9.40 -10.40
N GLY A 26 -10.03 10.55 -10.78
CA GLY A 26 -11.44 10.64 -11.16
C GLY A 26 -11.76 9.96 -12.50
N GLN A 27 -10.78 9.82 -13.39
CA GLN A 27 -10.92 9.19 -14.71
C GLN A 27 -10.58 7.69 -14.68
N LEU A 28 -10.01 7.21 -13.59
CA LEU A 28 -9.50 5.85 -13.49
C LEU A 28 -10.58 4.79 -13.77
N PRO A 29 -11.78 4.80 -13.14
CA PRO A 29 -12.78 3.77 -13.44
C PRO A 29 -13.36 3.88 -14.86
N SER A 30 -13.32 5.08 -15.48
CA SER A 30 -13.74 5.25 -16.87
C SER A 30 -12.70 4.75 -17.87
N THR A 31 -11.43 4.66 -17.47
CA THR A 31 -10.32 4.18 -18.31
C THR A 31 -10.10 2.67 -18.11
N VAL A 32 -10.15 2.22 -16.85
CA VAL A 32 -10.00 0.82 -16.44
C VAL A 32 -11.00 0.52 -15.33
N ASP A 33 -12.11 -0.12 -15.70
CA ASP A 33 -13.12 -0.59 -14.75
C ASP A 33 -12.79 -1.98 -14.18
N THR A 34 -12.07 -2.82 -14.92
CA THR A 34 -11.83 -4.23 -14.56
C THR A 34 -10.35 -4.58 -14.74
N VAL A 35 -9.77 -5.27 -13.75
CA VAL A 35 -8.41 -5.80 -13.79
C VAL A 35 -8.44 -7.29 -13.55
N ILE A 36 -7.89 -8.05 -14.50
CA ILE A 36 -7.81 -9.51 -14.44
C ILE A 36 -6.36 -9.87 -14.16
N HIS A 37 -6.11 -10.50 -13.01
CA HIS A 37 -4.79 -11.02 -12.66
C HIS A 37 -4.68 -12.47 -13.14
N ILE A 38 -3.63 -12.75 -13.92
CA ILE A 38 -3.35 -14.07 -14.47
C ILE A 38 -2.11 -14.62 -13.77
N GLU A 39 -2.23 -15.83 -13.23
CA GLU A 39 -1.14 -16.54 -12.57
C GLU A 39 -1.11 -17.99 -13.08
N ALA A 40 0.07 -18.45 -13.50
CA ALA A 40 0.25 -19.81 -14.07
C ALA A 40 -0.78 -20.18 -15.16
N GLY A 41 -1.14 -19.21 -16.02
CA GLY A 41 -2.10 -19.40 -17.11
C GLY A 41 -3.57 -19.48 -16.67
N ARG A 42 -3.89 -19.21 -15.40
CA ARG A 42 -5.26 -19.17 -14.87
C ARG A 42 -5.61 -17.77 -14.37
N VAL A 43 -6.90 -17.43 -14.39
CA VAL A 43 -7.40 -16.23 -13.73
C VAL A 43 -7.35 -16.48 -12.22
N SER A 44 -6.43 -15.79 -11.53
CA SER A 44 -6.29 -15.92 -10.08
C SER A 44 -7.19 -14.94 -9.33
N ARG A 45 -7.43 -13.76 -9.91
CA ARG A 45 -8.30 -12.73 -9.31
C ARG A 45 -8.87 -11.78 -10.36
N VAL A 46 -10.10 -11.33 -10.13
CA VAL A 46 -10.74 -10.26 -10.91
C VAL A 46 -11.12 -9.13 -9.97
N ALA A 47 -10.64 -7.94 -10.25
CA ALA A 47 -10.91 -6.73 -9.48
C ALA A 47 -11.75 -5.74 -10.30
N ALA A 48 -12.76 -5.17 -9.67
CA ALA A 48 -13.62 -4.14 -10.22
C ALA A 48 -13.35 -2.79 -9.54
N LEU A 49 -13.23 -1.74 -10.34
CA LEU A 49 -13.01 -0.37 -9.89
C LEU A 49 -14.30 0.42 -9.98
N SER A 50 -14.62 1.18 -8.94
CA SER A 50 -15.78 2.09 -8.95
C SER A 50 -15.46 3.39 -8.24
N LEU A 51 -15.97 4.51 -8.77
CA LEU A 51 -15.84 5.82 -8.12
C LEU A 51 -17.03 6.05 -7.19
N LYS A 52 -16.75 6.48 -5.95
CA LYS A 52 -17.78 6.93 -5.00
C LYS A 52 -17.34 8.19 -4.28
N VAL A 53 -18.29 9.05 -3.97
CA VAL A 53 -18.07 10.19 -3.08
C VAL A 53 -18.40 9.74 -1.66
N LYS A 54 -17.39 9.64 -0.80
CA LYS A 54 -17.56 9.24 0.60
C LYS A 54 -16.43 9.77 1.48
N LEU A 55 -16.54 9.52 2.78
CA LEU A 55 -15.42 9.69 3.71
C LEU A 55 -14.46 8.50 3.55
N PRO A 56 -13.18 8.71 3.18
CA PRO A 56 -12.23 7.62 3.05
C PRO A 56 -11.94 6.92 4.38
N THR A 57 -11.60 5.64 4.31
CA THR A 57 -11.17 4.86 5.46
C THR A 57 -9.89 5.44 6.06
N GLY A 58 -9.87 5.64 7.39
CA GLY A 58 -8.73 6.19 8.12
C GLY A 58 -8.78 7.70 8.40
N MET A 59 -9.82 8.42 7.94
CA MET A 59 -10.08 9.81 8.36
C MET A 59 -11.06 9.83 9.55
N GLY A 60 -10.74 10.62 10.59
CA GLY A 60 -11.54 10.69 11.83
C GLY A 60 -12.93 11.29 11.60
N GLY A 61 -13.97 10.72 12.24
CA GLY A 61 -15.39 11.02 12.00
C GLY A 61 -15.88 12.44 12.33
N ASN A 62 -15.00 13.35 12.78
CA ASN A 62 -15.36 14.72 13.18
C ASN A 62 -15.31 15.74 12.03
N GLN A 63 -15.07 15.32 10.79
CA GLN A 63 -15.07 16.20 9.61
C GLN A 63 -15.92 15.59 8.49
N ARG A 64 -17.25 15.74 8.61
CA ARG A 64 -18.22 15.23 7.64
C ARG A 64 -18.25 16.03 6.32
N ASP A 65 -17.75 17.26 6.34
CA ASP A 65 -17.65 18.13 5.15
C ASP A 65 -16.46 17.78 4.23
N LEU A 66 -15.69 16.73 4.54
CA LEU A 66 -14.52 16.28 3.76
C LEU A 66 -14.82 15.18 2.73
N ALA A 67 -16.11 14.94 2.42
CA ALA A 67 -16.52 13.98 1.42
C ALA A 67 -15.77 14.25 0.11
N ARG A 68 -15.10 13.22 -0.41
CA ARG A 68 -14.20 13.35 -1.55
C ARG A 68 -14.32 12.15 -2.47
N PRO A 69 -13.89 12.28 -3.73
CA PRO A 69 -13.85 11.16 -4.64
C PRO A 69 -12.89 10.09 -4.13
N VAL A 70 -13.42 8.87 -3.97
CA VAL A 70 -12.68 7.66 -3.59
C VAL A 70 -12.93 6.62 -4.68
N VAL A 71 -11.87 6.03 -5.20
CA VAL A 71 -11.96 4.85 -6.05
C VAL A 71 -11.92 3.62 -5.16
N GLU A 72 -12.98 2.84 -5.18
CA GLU A 72 -13.08 1.54 -4.53
C GLU A 72 -12.60 0.44 -5.49
N ILE A 73 -11.72 -0.43 -5.00
CA ILE A 73 -11.31 -1.64 -5.69
C ILE A 73 -11.92 -2.83 -4.95
N ARG A 74 -12.79 -3.57 -5.63
CA ARG A 74 -13.53 -4.69 -5.07
C ARG A 74 -13.17 -5.98 -5.80
N GLU A 75 -13.17 -7.10 -5.09
CA GLU A 75 -13.18 -8.39 -5.77
C GLU A 75 -14.51 -8.54 -6.53
N PHE A 76 -14.43 -8.93 -7.81
CA PHE A 76 -15.58 -8.97 -8.71
C PHE A 76 -16.66 -9.96 -8.26
N GLU A 77 -16.26 -11.17 -7.82
CA GLU A 77 -17.23 -12.21 -7.44
C GLU A 77 -17.89 -11.95 -6.10
N SER A 78 -17.12 -11.64 -5.04
CA SER A 78 -17.71 -11.41 -3.72
C SER A 78 -18.21 -9.98 -3.49
N GLY A 79 -17.83 -9.04 -4.37
CA GLY A 79 -18.09 -7.61 -4.19
C GLY A 79 -17.34 -6.97 -3.02
N THR A 80 -16.38 -7.69 -2.41
CA THR A 80 -15.73 -7.22 -1.20
C THR A 80 -14.73 -6.11 -1.51
N LEU A 81 -14.79 -5.00 -0.74
CA LEU A 81 -13.84 -3.90 -0.83
C LEU A 81 -12.46 -4.32 -0.32
N GLU A 82 -11.49 -4.34 -1.23
CA GLU A 82 -10.10 -4.69 -0.92
C GLU A 82 -9.26 -3.45 -0.65
N TYR A 83 -9.44 -2.42 -1.49
CA TYR A 83 -8.66 -1.18 -1.41
C TYR A 83 -9.52 0.06 -1.69
N GLU A 84 -9.10 1.18 -1.12
CA GLU A 84 -9.58 2.51 -1.43
C GLU A 84 -8.44 3.38 -1.93
N ILE A 85 -8.68 4.16 -2.97
CA ILE A 85 -7.73 5.14 -3.49
C ILE A 85 -8.36 6.52 -3.40
N PHE A 86 -7.69 7.46 -2.76
CA PHE A 86 -8.14 8.84 -2.66
C PHE A 86 -6.98 9.82 -2.76
N SER A 87 -7.31 11.10 -2.98
CA SER A 87 -6.30 12.16 -2.99
C SER A 87 -6.30 12.94 -1.67
N PHE A 88 -5.12 13.22 -1.14
CA PHE A 88 -4.92 14.03 0.05
C PHE A 88 -3.68 14.91 -0.14
N GLY A 89 -3.81 16.22 0.02
CA GLY A 89 -2.69 17.15 -0.17
C GLY A 89 -2.06 17.12 -1.58
N GLY A 90 -2.83 16.73 -2.60
CA GLY A 90 -2.34 16.55 -3.98
C GLY A 90 -1.69 15.19 -4.26
N GLU A 91 -1.38 14.40 -3.23
CA GLU A 91 -0.85 13.04 -3.38
C GLU A 91 -1.98 12.01 -3.49
N LYS A 92 -1.70 10.85 -4.10
CA LYS A 92 -2.63 9.72 -4.20
C LYS A 92 -2.27 8.70 -3.12
N ILE A 93 -3.25 8.32 -2.31
CA ILE A 93 -3.10 7.39 -1.20
C ILE A 93 -3.94 6.15 -1.49
N ILE A 94 -3.38 4.97 -1.24
CA ILE A 94 -4.02 3.67 -1.37
C ILE A 94 -4.13 3.04 0.01
N VAL A 95 -5.34 2.70 0.43
CA VAL A 95 -5.62 2.15 1.76
C VAL A 95 -6.27 0.78 1.61
N PRO A 96 -5.68 -0.30 2.18
CA PRO A 96 -6.31 -1.60 2.22
C PRO A 96 -7.44 -1.62 3.26
N VAL A 97 -8.60 -2.18 2.89
CA VAL A 97 -9.79 -2.23 3.76
C VAL A 97 -9.91 -3.57 4.49
N ARG A 98 -9.44 -4.68 3.89
CA ARG A 98 -9.45 -6.01 4.53
C ARG A 98 -8.36 -6.24 5.59
N SER A 99 -7.56 -5.24 5.95
CA SER A 99 -6.78 -5.29 7.19
C SER A 99 -7.64 -4.71 8.32
N SER A 100 -8.53 -5.53 8.87
CA SER A 100 -9.33 -5.20 10.04
C SER A 100 -8.49 -5.15 11.32
N ARG A 101 -7.53 -4.22 11.36
CA ARG A 101 -7.34 -3.40 12.54
C ARG A 101 -7.63 -1.99 12.10
N ALA A 102 -8.82 -1.51 12.47
CA ALA A 102 -9.12 -0.09 12.50
C ALA A 102 -7.87 0.64 13.02
N ILE A 103 -7.23 1.43 12.15
CA ILE A 103 -6.28 2.44 12.59
C ILE A 103 -7.15 3.53 13.23
N SER A 104 -7.61 3.24 14.45
CA SER A 104 -8.27 4.18 15.32
C SER A 104 -7.20 5.17 15.77
N TYR A 105 -7.12 6.30 15.07
CA TYR A 105 -6.41 7.48 15.57
C TYR A 105 -7.17 7.99 16.80
N GLY A 106 -6.90 7.39 17.96
CA GLY A 106 -7.51 7.81 19.23
C GLY A 106 -7.84 6.63 20.12
N GLY A 107 -6.95 6.33 21.05
CA GLY A 107 -7.15 5.30 22.05
C GLY A 107 -5.83 4.89 22.66
N ARG A 108 -5.44 5.51 23.78
CA ARG A 108 -4.42 4.97 24.68
C ARG A 108 -4.87 3.56 25.06
N GLN A 109 -4.20 2.55 24.54
CA GLN A 109 -4.13 1.24 25.18
C GLN A 109 -2.73 0.70 24.95
N GLU A 110 -2.05 0.39 26.05
CA GLU A 110 -0.79 -0.34 26.05
C GLU A 110 -1.01 -1.72 25.45
N TYR A 111 -0.19 -2.09 24.46
CA TYR A 111 -0.12 -3.44 23.92
C TYR A 111 1.31 -3.98 24.08
N PRO A 112 1.49 -5.28 24.38
CA PRO A 112 2.78 -5.86 24.75
C PRO A 112 3.76 -5.90 23.57
N ARG A 113 5.06 -5.85 23.87
CA ARG A 113 6.18 -6.01 22.91
C ARG A 113 6.02 -7.34 22.15
N GLY A 114 6.01 -7.28 20.82
CA GLY A 114 5.94 -8.45 19.94
C GLY A 114 7.13 -9.39 20.14
N ARG A 115 6.92 -10.69 19.86
CA ARG A 115 7.96 -11.73 19.91
C ARG A 115 8.82 -11.65 18.64
N SER A 116 10.11 -11.96 18.74
CA SER A 116 11.04 -12.03 17.61
C SER A 116 10.54 -13.00 16.53
N GLY A 117 10.71 -12.66 15.25
CA GLY A 117 10.25 -13.46 14.11
C GLY A 117 8.80 -13.23 13.67
N GLU A 118 8.01 -12.37 14.34
CA GLU A 118 6.66 -11.99 13.89
C GLU A 118 6.74 -11.20 12.57
N ALA A 119 5.96 -11.62 11.56
CA ALA A 119 5.86 -10.92 10.28
C ALA A 119 5.20 -9.55 10.49
N VAL A 120 5.88 -8.50 10.04
CA VAL A 120 5.43 -7.11 10.14
C VAL A 120 4.71 -6.76 8.84
N PRO A 121 3.40 -6.48 8.87
CA PRO A 121 2.72 -5.95 7.70
C PRO A 121 3.32 -4.58 7.38
N ILE A 122 3.96 -4.46 6.22
CA ILE A 122 4.57 -3.22 5.75
C ILE A 122 3.90 -2.73 4.47
N SER A 123 3.73 -1.42 4.36
CA SER A 123 3.48 -0.75 3.08
C SER A 123 4.66 0.15 2.74
N ILE A 124 4.95 0.31 1.46
CA ILE A 124 6.09 1.09 0.99
C ILE A 124 5.57 2.23 0.13
N SER A 125 5.99 3.46 0.45
CA SER A 125 5.82 4.63 -0.40
C SER A 125 7.19 5.08 -0.88
N TYR A 126 7.32 5.45 -2.14
CA TYR A 126 8.57 5.99 -2.66
C TYR A 126 8.32 7.35 -3.31
N SER A 127 9.32 8.22 -3.15
CA SER A 127 9.40 9.55 -3.77
C SER A 127 10.76 9.68 -4.41
N LYS A 128 10.96 10.63 -5.34
CA LYS A 128 12.26 10.84 -6.02
C LYS A 128 13.46 11.06 -5.08
N LYS A 129 13.24 11.37 -3.80
CA LYS A 129 14.30 11.63 -2.80
C LYS A 129 14.39 10.59 -1.68
N LYS A 130 13.28 9.93 -1.34
CA LYS A 130 13.19 9.01 -0.19
C LYS A 130 12.19 7.88 -0.45
N VAL A 131 12.47 6.71 0.10
CA VAL A 131 11.56 5.58 0.25
C VAL A 131 11.15 5.45 1.72
N THR A 132 9.86 5.33 1.98
CA THR A 132 9.27 5.28 3.32
C THR A 132 8.55 3.95 3.51
N ILE A 133 9.00 3.20 4.50
CA ILE A 133 8.41 1.93 4.93
C ILE A 133 7.46 2.24 6.08
N TYR A 134 6.19 1.89 5.95
CA TYR A 134 5.17 2.03 6.97
C TYR A 134 4.89 0.66 7.58
N ALA A 135 5.34 0.45 8.81
CA ALA A 135 4.98 -0.73 9.61
C ALA A 135 3.80 -0.43 10.55
N GLY A 136 3.54 0.86 10.80
CA GLY A 136 2.57 1.32 11.79
C GLY A 136 3.19 1.48 13.17
N ARG A 137 2.56 2.32 14.02
CA ARG A 137 3.07 2.66 15.36
C ARG A 137 3.21 1.46 16.30
N LYS A 138 2.53 0.33 16.02
CA LYS A 138 2.67 -0.95 16.75
C LYS A 138 4.13 -1.40 16.80
N TYR A 139 4.91 -1.13 15.74
CA TYR A 139 6.31 -1.51 15.64
C TYR A 139 7.25 -0.31 15.84
N ALA A 140 6.76 0.81 16.37
CA ALA A 140 7.58 1.99 16.63
C ALA A 140 8.70 1.66 17.63
N LYS A 141 9.91 2.12 17.34
CA LYS A 141 11.17 1.81 18.06
C LYS A 141 11.58 0.34 17.98
N THR A 142 10.91 -0.48 17.18
CA THR A 142 11.31 -1.86 16.92
C THR A 142 12.30 -1.91 15.76
N ARG A 143 13.27 -2.82 15.85
CA ARG A 143 14.17 -3.16 14.74
C ARG A 143 13.47 -4.17 13.85
N VAL A 144 13.41 -3.87 12.57
CA VAL A 144 12.71 -4.68 11.58
C VAL A 144 13.69 -5.00 10.46
N GLU A 145 13.80 -6.27 10.14
CA GLU A 145 14.57 -6.80 9.01
C GLU A 145 13.70 -6.75 7.75
N ILE A 146 14.24 -6.18 6.68
CA ILE A 146 13.58 -6.04 5.39
C ILE A 146 14.15 -7.07 4.43
N PHE A 147 13.28 -7.77 3.71
CA PHE A 147 13.61 -8.80 2.74
C PHE A 147 12.97 -8.48 1.39
N ALA A 148 13.59 -8.90 0.30
CA ALA A 148 13.05 -8.92 -1.06
C ALA A 148 13.12 -10.36 -1.58
N ASP A 149 11.98 -10.96 -1.93
CA ASP A 149 11.90 -12.38 -2.35
C ASP A 149 12.67 -13.32 -1.41
N ASP A 150 12.41 -13.19 -0.10
CA ASP A 150 13.08 -13.91 0.99
C ASP A 150 14.60 -13.66 1.13
N THR A 151 15.18 -12.79 0.31
CA THR A 151 16.58 -12.34 0.43
C THR A 151 16.67 -11.12 1.35
N TYR A 152 17.46 -11.23 2.41
CA TYR A 152 17.68 -10.13 3.34
C TYR A 152 18.33 -8.92 2.66
N LEU A 153 17.73 -7.74 2.82
CA LEU A 153 18.29 -6.47 2.34
C LEU A 153 19.02 -5.73 3.45
N PHE A 154 18.30 -5.34 4.51
CA PHE A 154 18.85 -4.59 5.64
C PHE A 154 17.88 -4.54 6.82
N THR A 155 18.40 -4.27 8.02
CA THR A 155 17.60 -3.92 9.20
C THR A 155 17.40 -2.40 9.29
N THR A 156 16.18 -1.96 9.61
CA THR A 156 15.89 -0.56 9.94
C THR A 156 15.11 -0.44 11.24
N VAL A 157 15.22 0.73 11.87
CA VAL A 157 14.40 1.08 13.03
C VAL A 157 13.15 1.79 12.52
N ILE A 158 11.98 1.34 12.95
CA ILE A 158 10.73 2.05 12.70
C ILE A 158 10.68 3.26 13.64
N GLY A 159 10.52 4.44 13.08
CA GLY A 159 10.46 5.70 13.82
C GLY A 159 9.25 5.77 14.75
N ARG A 160 9.20 6.81 15.59
CA ARG A 160 8.09 7.03 16.54
C ARG A 160 6.72 7.18 15.83
N SER A 161 6.72 7.64 14.59
CA SER A 161 5.54 7.75 13.74
C SER A 161 5.03 6.41 13.20
N GLY A 162 5.78 5.31 13.34
CA GLY A 162 5.43 4.02 12.74
C GLY A 162 5.94 3.84 11.32
N GLU A 163 6.81 4.74 10.86
CA GLU A 163 7.43 4.68 9.54
C GLU A 163 8.96 4.78 9.63
N SER A 164 9.65 4.28 8.63
CA SER A 164 11.09 4.45 8.45
C SER A 164 11.35 5.02 7.06
N SER A 165 11.86 6.25 7.01
CA SER A 165 12.19 6.93 5.76
C SER A 165 13.69 6.82 5.49
N ILE A 166 14.04 6.34 4.30
CA ILE A 166 15.39 6.09 3.84
C ILE A 166 15.62 6.90 2.57
N ARG A 167 16.74 7.62 2.49
CA ARG A 167 17.08 8.39 1.28
C ARG A 167 17.51 7.43 0.18
N ILE A 168 17.00 7.61 -1.04
CA ILE A 168 17.29 6.69 -2.16
C ILE A 168 18.79 6.61 -2.46
N LYS A 169 19.54 7.70 -2.30
CA LYS A 169 21.00 7.74 -2.52
C LYS A 169 21.82 6.90 -1.54
N THR A 170 21.22 6.39 -0.48
CA THR A 170 21.92 5.52 0.48
C THR A 170 21.95 4.10 -0.06
N ARG A 171 22.93 3.29 0.38
CA ARG A 171 23.03 1.89 -0.02
C ARG A 171 21.72 1.13 0.23
N GLN A 172 21.10 1.36 1.39
CA GLN A 172 19.82 0.75 1.76
C GLN A 172 18.66 1.24 0.90
N GLY A 173 18.65 2.53 0.56
CA GLY A 173 17.62 3.13 -0.28
C GLY A 173 17.67 2.66 -1.73
N SER A 174 18.87 2.60 -2.32
CA SER A 174 19.07 2.10 -3.68
C SER A 174 18.66 0.63 -3.76
N SER A 175 19.21 -0.23 -2.89
CA SER A 175 18.89 -1.66 -2.92
C SER A 175 17.40 -1.97 -2.74
N LEU A 176 16.66 -1.16 -1.97
CA LEU A 176 15.22 -1.31 -1.83
C LEU A 176 14.46 -0.90 -3.09
N VAL A 177 14.89 0.20 -3.74
CA VAL A 177 14.30 0.68 -4.99
C VAL A 177 14.61 -0.29 -6.12
N ASP A 178 15.86 -0.76 -6.23
CA ASP A 178 16.29 -1.74 -7.22
C ASP A 178 15.49 -3.04 -7.11
N ALA A 179 15.23 -3.52 -5.87
CA ALA A 179 14.38 -4.68 -5.61
C ALA A 179 12.91 -4.44 -6.02
N LEU A 180 12.38 -3.25 -5.75
CA LEU A 180 11.02 -2.87 -6.17
C LEU A 180 10.90 -2.77 -7.69
N GLU A 181 11.91 -2.22 -8.37
CA GLU A 181 11.96 -2.13 -9.84
C GLU A 181 12.10 -3.50 -10.50
N ALA A 182 12.81 -4.43 -9.85
CA ALA A 182 12.90 -5.84 -10.26
C ALA A 182 11.59 -6.62 -10.03
N GLY A 183 10.59 -6.02 -9.36
CA GLY A 183 9.31 -6.65 -9.08
C GLY A 183 9.33 -7.61 -7.87
N ALA A 184 10.34 -7.50 -7.01
CA ALA A 184 10.48 -8.36 -5.83
C ALA A 184 9.41 -8.06 -4.77
N THR A 185 8.96 -9.11 -4.07
CA THR A 185 8.03 -8.98 -2.95
C THR A 185 8.79 -8.52 -1.71
N ILE A 186 8.48 -7.33 -1.22
CA ILE A 186 9.13 -6.80 -0.02
C ILE A 186 8.38 -7.24 1.23
N THR A 187 9.08 -7.92 2.13
CA THR A 187 8.55 -8.37 3.42
C THR A 187 9.39 -7.86 4.58
N ALA A 188 8.82 -7.90 5.78
CA ALA A 188 9.46 -7.40 6.99
C ALA A 188 9.24 -8.34 8.17
N ARG A 189 10.27 -8.52 9.01
CA ARG A 189 10.22 -9.35 10.23
C ARG A 189 10.81 -8.61 11.42
N ILE A 190 10.29 -8.83 12.62
CA ILE A 190 10.91 -8.31 13.84
C ILE A 190 12.22 -9.06 14.09
N ALA A 191 13.31 -8.30 14.25
CA ALA A 191 14.63 -8.84 14.63
C ALA A 191 14.61 -9.46 16.04
#